data_AF-A0A7R7TDQ2-F1
#
_entry.id   AF-A0A7R7TDQ2-F1
#
_cell.length_a   1.000
_cell.length_b   1.000
_cell.length_c   1.000
_cell.angle_alpha   90.00
_cell.angle_beta   90.00
_cell.angle_gamma   90.00
#
_symmetry.space_group_name_H-M   'P 1'
#
loop_
_entity.id
_entity.type
_entity.pdbx_description
1 polymer ?
#
loop_
_entity_poly.entity_id
_entity_poly.type
_entity_poly.pdbx_seq_one_letter_code
_entity_poly.pdbx_strand_id
1 'polypeptide(L)'
;MNLSDLRAHWDYFLALDEDLRTLRRYIAFHEDNLETFSLELHRVIQMAALEVEAVLLSLCRGIFGGCGGKRSPSFADLDLLGKNFVRQKWGIGVEDIEVHFLGLGVPWIHRVSRSTPGGTLKHGRTQALKKATLRHALMAVGALATWLTLGSLGLPEPREPDGNLHPVPEVVRRVVYRGYSLGEPAHVFGPPYEVWYVESPNAHTLSRPDPGQSGAGPGATP
;
A
#
# COMPACT_ATOMS: atom_id res chain seq x y z
N MET A 1 -13.74 8.03 0.85
CA MET A 1 -13.18 7.95 2.19
C MET A 1 -12.90 9.36 2.67
N ASN A 2 -13.43 9.75 3.84
CA ASN A 2 -13.08 11.01 4.47
C ASN A 2 -11.79 10.83 5.31
N LEU A 3 -11.31 11.91 5.93
CA LEU A 3 -10.08 11.87 6.73
C LEU A 3 -10.22 11.01 7.99
N SER A 4 -11.36 11.05 8.69
CA SER A 4 -11.57 10.26 9.91
C SER A 4 -11.60 8.75 9.64
N ASP A 5 -12.22 8.34 8.53
CA ASP A 5 -12.25 6.94 8.09
C ASP A 5 -10.83 6.48 7.74
N LEU A 6 -10.10 7.28 6.96
CA LEU A 6 -8.69 6.99 6.63
C LEU A 6 -7.85 6.84 7.90
N ARG A 7 -8.08 7.71 8.89
CA ARG A 7 -7.35 7.68 10.15
C ARG A 7 -7.59 6.41 10.95
N ALA A 8 -8.85 5.97 11.06
CA ALA A 8 -9.19 4.72 11.74
C ALA A 8 -8.52 3.51 11.06
N HIS A 9 -8.55 3.45 9.73
CA HIS A 9 -7.88 2.39 8.98
C HIS A 9 -6.35 2.46 9.11
N TRP A 10 -5.78 3.68 9.21
CA TRP A 10 -4.36 3.88 9.44
C TRP A 10 -3.92 3.38 10.81
N ASP A 11 -4.66 3.72 11.87
CA ASP A 11 -4.36 3.26 13.23
C ASP A 11 -4.42 1.72 13.32
N TYR A 12 -5.35 1.09 12.61
CA TYR A 12 -5.41 -0.37 12.49
C TYR A 12 -4.22 -0.95 11.71
N PHE A 13 -3.83 -0.31 10.61
CA PHE A 13 -2.65 -0.68 9.85
C PHE A 13 -1.37 -0.59 10.70
N LEU A 14 -1.22 0.43 11.54
CA LEU A 14 -0.08 0.56 12.45
C LEU A 14 -0.01 -0.58 13.47
N ALA A 15 -1.15 -1.06 13.96
CA ALA A 15 -1.18 -2.25 14.82
C ALA A 15 -0.70 -3.52 14.08
N LEU A 16 -1.02 -3.67 12.80
CA LEU A 16 -0.53 -4.78 11.98
C LEU A 16 0.96 -4.64 11.62
N ASP A 17 1.44 -3.42 11.40
CA ASP A 17 2.87 -3.14 11.18
C ASP A 17 3.70 -3.49 12.43
N GLU A 18 3.18 -3.16 13.62
CA GLU A 18 3.75 -3.56 14.91
C GLU A 18 3.74 -5.09 15.10
N ASP A 19 2.67 -5.78 14.70
CA ASP A 19 2.63 -7.25 14.69
C ASP A 19 3.73 -7.82 13.76
N LEU A 20 3.94 -7.26 12.57
CA LEU A 20 5.05 -7.63 11.69
C LEU A 20 6.41 -7.38 12.35
N ARG A 21 6.57 -6.25 13.05
CA ARG A 21 7.81 -5.93 13.75
C ARG A 21 8.13 -6.95 14.83
N THR A 22 7.11 -7.38 15.57
CA THR A 22 7.23 -8.45 16.56
C THR A 22 7.59 -9.77 15.89
N LEU A 23 6.94 -10.12 14.77
CA LEU A 23 7.24 -11.34 14.00
C LEU A 23 8.68 -11.40 13.49
N ARG A 24 9.29 -10.25 13.14
CA ARG A 24 10.70 -10.19 12.71
C ARG A 24 11.69 -10.72 13.75
N ARG A 25 11.33 -10.72 15.04
CA ARG A 25 12.15 -11.29 16.11
C ARG A 25 12.20 -12.82 16.06
N TYR A 26 11.21 -13.45 15.44
CA TYR A 26 11.04 -14.90 15.40
C TYR A 26 11.25 -15.49 14.01
N ILE A 27 10.95 -14.72 12.96
CA ILE A 27 11.11 -15.11 11.56
C ILE A 27 11.93 -14.01 10.89
N ALA A 28 13.17 -14.31 10.53
CA ALA A 28 13.98 -13.35 9.79
C ALA A 28 13.33 -13.08 8.43
N PHE A 29 13.12 -11.81 8.10
CA PHE A 29 12.60 -11.38 6.80
C PHE A 29 13.69 -11.58 5.75
N HIS A 30 13.74 -12.79 5.22
CA HIS A 30 14.71 -13.25 4.23
C HIS A 30 13.99 -14.12 3.21
N GLU A 31 14.52 -14.22 1.99
CA GLU A 31 13.90 -14.98 0.90
C GLU A 31 13.67 -16.45 1.29
N ASP A 32 14.61 -17.05 2.00
CA ASP A 32 14.54 -18.44 2.48
C ASP A 32 13.38 -18.69 3.46
N ASN A 33 12.92 -17.66 4.17
CA ASN A 33 11.85 -17.77 5.17
C ASN A 33 10.48 -17.38 4.61
N LEU A 34 10.37 -17.06 3.31
CA LEU A 34 9.09 -16.62 2.73
C LEU A 34 7.99 -17.68 2.80
N GLU A 35 8.37 -18.95 2.80
CA GLU A 35 7.43 -20.07 2.92
C GLU A 35 7.22 -20.55 4.37
N THR A 36 7.87 -19.92 5.35
CA THR A 36 7.61 -20.18 6.77
C THR A 36 6.16 -19.83 7.08
N PHE A 37 5.42 -20.78 7.64
CA PHE A 37 4.02 -20.58 8.03
C PHE A 37 3.85 -20.61 9.55
N SER A 38 2.89 -19.85 10.06
CA SER A 38 2.55 -19.85 11.47
C SER A 38 1.10 -19.43 11.70
N LEU A 39 0.59 -19.67 12.90
CA LEU A 39 -0.74 -19.20 13.28
C LEU A 39 -0.81 -17.67 13.36
N GLU A 40 0.28 -17.03 13.80
CA GLU A 40 0.36 -15.56 13.84
C GLU A 40 0.37 -14.96 12.43
N LEU A 41 1.07 -15.57 11.48
CA LEU A 41 1.01 -15.17 10.07
C LEU A 41 -0.40 -15.31 9.52
N HIS A 42 -1.12 -16.38 9.86
CA HIS A 42 -2.52 -16.54 9.47
C HIS A 42 -3.41 -15.42 10.02
N ARG A 43 -3.22 -15.05 11.29
CA ARG A 43 -3.94 -13.94 11.94
C ARG A 43 -3.67 -12.62 11.21
N VAL A 44 -2.41 -12.27 10.97
CA VAL A 44 -2.03 -11.05 10.24
C VAL A 44 -2.65 -11.02 8.85
N ILE A 45 -2.60 -12.13 8.11
CA ILE A 45 -3.20 -12.22 6.76
C ILE A 45 -4.70 -11.95 6.80
N GLN A 46 -5.43 -12.57 7.74
CA GLN A 46 -6.88 -12.40 7.86
C GLN A 46 -7.25 -10.96 8.21
N MET A 47 -6.59 -10.40 9.21
CA MET A 47 -6.86 -9.04 9.68
C MET A 47 -6.54 -8.01 8.59
N ALA A 48 -5.39 -8.13 7.93
CA ALA A 48 -5.04 -7.26 6.82
C ALA A 48 -6.01 -7.40 5.63
N ALA A 49 -6.41 -8.61 5.27
CA ALA A 49 -7.35 -8.82 4.16
C ALA A 49 -8.75 -8.24 4.44
N LEU A 50 -9.24 -8.37 5.68
CA LEU A 50 -10.50 -7.75 6.11
C LEU A 50 -10.40 -6.23 6.08
N GLU A 51 -9.27 -5.67 6.50
CA GLU A 51 -9.05 -4.24 6.51
C GLU A 51 -8.94 -3.66 5.09
N VAL A 52 -8.29 -4.37 4.16
CA VAL A 52 -8.27 -3.99 2.73
C VAL A 52 -9.68 -3.94 2.17
N GLU A 53 -10.52 -4.95 2.48
CA GLU A 53 -11.91 -4.98 2.06
C GLU A 53 -12.70 -3.78 2.61
N ALA A 54 -12.47 -3.42 3.88
CA ALA A 54 -13.08 -2.24 4.51
C ALA A 54 -12.62 -0.92 3.86
N VAL A 55 -11.32 -0.75 3.62
CA VAL A 55 -10.75 0.43 2.95
C VAL A 55 -11.33 0.58 1.54
N LEU A 56 -11.36 -0.49 0.76
CA LEU A 56 -11.93 -0.48 -0.59
C LEU A 56 -13.42 -0.11 -0.58
N LEU A 57 -14.17 -0.59 0.41
CA LEU A 57 -15.58 -0.23 0.57
C LEU A 57 -15.73 1.26 0.93
N SER A 58 -14.91 1.79 1.84
CA SER A 58 -14.85 3.21 2.21
C SER A 58 -14.46 4.12 1.03
N LEU A 59 -13.56 3.64 0.16
CA LEU A 59 -13.21 4.30 -1.10
C LEU A 59 -14.39 4.29 -2.07
N CYS A 60 -15.00 3.13 -2.34
CA CYS A 60 -16.17 2.99 -3.22
C CYS A 60 -17.31 3.93 -2.78
N ARG A 61 -17.65 3.94 -1.49
CA ARG A 61 -18.68 4.82 -0.92
C ARG A 61 -18.35 6.30 -1.13
N GLY A 62 -17.10 6.69 -0.94
CA GLY A 62 -16.68 8.08 -1.13
C GLY A 62 -16.62 8.53 -2.59
N ILE A 63 -16.32 7.63 -3.51
CA ILE A 63 -16.20 7.95 -4.95
C ILE A 63 -17.58 7.96 -5.62
N PHE A 64 -18.42 6.96 -5.34
CA PHE A 64 -19.66 6.71 -6.07
C PHE A 64 -20.95 7.01 -5.27
N GLY A 65 -20.83 7.53 -4.05
CA GLY A 65 -21.99 7.75 -3.16
C GLY A 65 -22.63 6.46 -2.64
N GLY A 66 -21.98 5.31 -2.86
CA GLY A 66 -22.45 3.98 -2.49
C GLY A 66 -22.15 2.95 -3.59
N CYS A 67 -21.97 1.68 -3.20
CA CYS A 67 -21.89 0.60 -4.17
C CYS A 67 -23.32 0.08 -4.40
N GLY A 68 -24.01 0.62 -5.42
CA GLY A 68 -25.48 0.64 -5.60
C GLY A 68 -26.23 -0.69 -5.83
N GLY A 69 -26.01 -1.71 -5.00
CA GLY A 69 -26.75 -2.99 -5.04
C GLY A 69 -27.36 -3.40 -3.71
N LYS A 70 -28.40 -4.24 -3.74
CA LYS A 70 -29.03 -4.86 -2.54
C LYS A 70 -28.10 -5.82 -1.78
N ARG A 71 -26.95 -6.17 -2.36
CA ARG A 71 -25.90 -7.02 -1.76
C ARG A 71 -24.60 -6.25 -1.72
N SER A 72 -23.82 -6.45 -0.66
CA SER A 72 -22.43 -5.98 -0.60
C SER A 72 -21.66 -6.53 -1.80
N PRO A 73 -20.88 -5.70 -2.51
CA PRO A 73 -20.07 -6.16 -3.64
C PRO A 73 -19.06 -7.21 -3.19
N SER A 74 -18.65 -8.09 -4.09
CA SER A 74 -17.56 -9.01 -3.77
C SER A 74 -16.23 -8.25 -3.67
N PHE A 75 -15.26 -8.79 -2.94
CA PHE A 75 -13.91 -8.24 -2.88
C PHE A 75 -13.31 -8.02 -4.28
N ALA A 76 -13.52 -8.97 -5.20
CA ALA A 76 -12.98 -8.87 -6.56
C ALA A 76 -13.58 -7.68 -7.33
N ASP A 77 -14.87 -7.39 -7.11
CA ASP A 77 -15.53 -6.24 -7.73
C ASP A 77 -14.99 -4.94 -7.15
N LEU A 78 -14.81 -4.88 -5.83
CA LEU A 78 -14.24 -3.71 -5.14
C LEU A 78 -12.80 -3.42 -5.59
N ASP A 79 -11.96 -4.47 -5.66
CA ASP A 79 -10.57 -4.35 -6.11
C ASP A 79 -10.48 -3.89 -7.57
N LEU A 80 -11.30 -4.48 -8.46
CA LEU A 80 -11.35 -4.06 -9.86
C LEU A 80 -11.83 -2.61 -10.01
N LEU A 81 -12.87 -2.23 -9.29
CA LEU A 81 -13.41 -0.88 -9.30
C LEU A 81 -12.37 0.13 -8.80
N GLY A 82 -11.70 -0.17 -7.70
CA GLY A 82 -10.63 0.65 -7.13
C GLY A 82 -9.47 0.82 -8.12
N LYS A 83 -9.03 -0.26 -8.76
CA LYS A 83 -7.93 -0.22 -9.75
C LYS A 83 -8.30 0.63 -10.96
N ASN A 84 -9.51 0.46 -11.49
CA ASN A 84 -9.99 1.26 -12.61
C ASN A 84 -10.05 2.74 -12.27
N PHE A 85 -10.54 3.08 -11.06
CA PHE A 85 -10.57 4.46 -10.59
C PHE A 85 -9.17 5.06 -10.46
N VAL A 86 -8.25 4.35 -9.79
CA VAL A 86 -6.87 4.82 -9.60
C VAL A 86 -6.16 5.02 -10.94
N ARG A 87 -6.35 4.09 -11.89
CA ARG A 87 -5.80 4.18 -13.23
C ARG A 87 -6.37 5.38 -14.00
N GLN A 88 -7.68 5.60 -13.93
CA GLN A 88 -8.32 6.73 -14.63
C GLN A 88 -7.93 8.09 -14.01
N LYS A 89 -7.86 8.18 -12.68
CA LYS A 89 -7.64 9.44 -11.98
C LYS A 89 -6.15 9.84 -11.93
N TRP A 90 -5.26 8.89 -11.70
CA TRP A 90 -3.83 9.16 -11.49
C TRP A 90 -2.91 8.48 -12.49
N GLY A 91 -3.41 7.65 -13.40
CA GLY A 91 -2.56 6.91 -14.34
C GLY A 91 -1.69 5.84 -13.67
N ILE A 92 -2.04 5.42 -12.45
CA ILE A 92 -1.29 4.43 -11.67
C ILE A 92 -1.88 3.04 -11.91
N GLY A 93 -1.05 2.11 -12.38
CA GLY A 93 -1.35 0.68 -12.35
C GLY A 93 -1.00 0.10 -10.98
N VAL A 94 -2.00 -0.30 -10.18
CA VAL A 94 -1.78 -0.84 -8.82
C VAL A 94 -0.91 -2.10 -8.85
N GLU A 95 -0.97 -2.86 -9.94
CA GLU A 95 -0.14 -4.04 -10.23
C GLU A 95 1.38 -3.77 -10.34
N ASP A 96 1.75 -2.52 -10.65
CA ASP A 96 3.15 -2.08 -10.76
C ASP A 96 3.65 -1.42 -9.45
N ILE A 97 2.85 -1.49 -8.38
CA ILE A 97 3.24 -0.96 -7.07
C ILE A 97 4.07 -1.99 -6.32
N GLU A 98 5.18 -1.52 -5.77
CA GLU A 98 6.11 -2.27 -4.95
C GLU A 98 6.09 -1.73 -3.53
N VAL A 99 6.10 -2.63 -2.55
CA VAL A 99 6.18 -2.26 -1.13
C VAL A 99 7.52 -2.72 -0.58
N HIS A 100 8.25 -1.80 0.03
CA HIS A 100 9.56 -2.05 0.62
C HIS A 100 9.38 -2.27 2.11
N PHE A 101 9.80 -3.43 2.61
CA PHE A 101 9.76 -3.77 4.02
C PHE A 101 11.14 -3.68 4.66
N LEU A 102 11.21 -3.23 5.90
CA LEU A 102 12.42 -3.19 6.68
C LEU A 102 13.00 -4.60 6.84
N GLY A 103 14.27 -4.75 6.49
CA GLY A 103 15.01 -6.00 6.59
C GLY A 103 14.84 -6.95 5.41
N LEU A 104 13.93 -6.67 4.46
CA LEU A 104 13.87 -7.38 3.19
C LEU A 104 14.72 -6.61 2.17
N GLY A 105 15.76 -7.24 1.61
CA GLY A 105 16.68 -6.61 0.66
C GLY A 105 16.07 -6.33 -0.71
N VAL A 106 14.88 -6.89 -0.99
CA VAL A 106 14.15 -6.76 -2.25
C VAL A 106 12.80 -6.09 -2.04
N PRO A 107 12.37 -5.19 -2.96
CA PRO A 107 10.99 -4.72 -3.00
C PRO A 107 10.04 -5.90 -3.19
N TRP A 108 8.89 -5.85 -2.53
CA TRP A 108 7.86 -6.84 -2.75
C TRP A 108 6.83 -6.31 -3.74
N ILE A 109 6.82 -6.87 -4.95
CA ILE A 109 5.90 -6.46 -6.01
C ILE A 109 4.52 -7.00 -5.69
N HIS A 110 3.53 -6.10 -5.53
CA HIS A 110 2.15 -6.48 -5.33
C HIS A 110 1.52 -6.95 -6.65
N ARG A 111 1.84 -8.17 -7.09
CA ARG A 111 1.05 -8.83 -8.12
C ARG A 111 -0.22 -9.35 -7.46
N VAL A 112 -1.29 -8.55 -7.50
CA VAL A 112 -2.65 -9.05 -7.21
C VAL A 112 -2.99 -10.10 -8.27
N SER A 113 -2.56 -11.33 -8.04
CA SER A 113 -3.20 -12.48 -8.65
C SER A 113 -4.65 -12.49 -8.17
N ARG A 114 -5.58 -12.89 -9.05
CA ARG A 114 -7.06 -12.89 -8.89
C ARG A 114 -7.61 -13.52 -7.59
N SER A 115 -6.77 -14.06 -6.73
CA SER A 115 -7.11 -14.55 -5.40
C SER A 115 -6.17 -13.89 -4.38
N THR A 116 -6.61 -12.82 -3.72
CA THR A 116 -6.07 -12.51 -2.40
C THR A 116 -6.22 -13.77 -1.53
N PRO A 117 -5.17 -14.19 -0.81
CA PRO A 117 -5.18 -15.47 -0.07
C PRO A 117 -6.28 -15.55 1.00
N GLY A 118 -6.85 -14.41 1.42
CA GLY A 118 -7.92 -14.34 2.42
C GLY A 118 -9.13 -15.22 2.10
N GLY A 119 -9.60 -15.27 0.85
CA GLY A 119 -10.80 -16.03 0.48
C GLY A 119 -10.68 -17.54 0.75
N THR A 120 -9.54 -18.14 0.40
CA THR A 120 -9.30 -19.57 0.63
C THR A 120 -8.92 -19.87 2.08
N LEU A 121 -8.34 -18.90 2.78
CA LEU A 121 -7.97 -19.02 4.19
C LEU A 121 -9.19 -18.85 5.12
N LYS A 122 -10.29 -18.22 4.67
CA LYS A 122 -11.52 -17.99 5.44
C LYS A 122 -12.29 -19.28 5.80
N HIS A 123 -12.14 -20.41 5.07
CA HIS A 123 -13.05 -21.58 5.20
C HIS A 123 -12.37 -22.93 5.52
N GLY A 124 -11.22 -22.96 6.20
CA GLY A 124 -10.63 -24.26 6.59
C GLY A 124 -9.38 -24.15 7.46
N ARG A 125 -9.55 -23.83 8.75
CA ARG A 125 -8.47 -23.47 9.69
C ARG A 125 -7.27 -24.43 9.69
N THR A 126 -7.49 -25.74 9.60
CA THR A 126 -6.43 -26.76 9.63
C THR A 126 -5.71 -26.94 8.29
N GLN A 127 -6.42 -26.80 7.15
CA GLN A 127 -5.86 -26.90 5.81
C GLN A 127 -5.24 -25.57 5.32
N ALA A 128 -5.70 -24.45 5.90
CA ALA A 128 -5.28 -23.09 5.60
C ALA A 128 -3.94 -22.70 6.24
N LEU A 129 -3.52 -23.39 7.31
CA LEU A 129 -2.32 -23.01 8.05
C LEU A 129 -1.05 -23.04 7.18
N LYS A 130 -0.86 -24.09 6.37
CA LYS A 130 0.30 -24.19 5.46
C LYS A 130 0.33 -23.12 4.37
N LYS A 131 -0.82 -22.49 4.08
CA LYS A 131 -0.92 -21.39 3.12
C LYS A 131 -0.66 -20.03 3.76
N ALA A 132 -0.64 -19.95 5.10
CA ALA A 132 -0.40 -18.72 5.84
C ALA A 132 1.10 -18.49 6.04
N THR A 133 1.79 -18.24 4.93
CA THR A 133 3.24 -18.04 4.93
C THR A 133 3.64 -16.59 5.14
N LEU A 134 4.91 -16.33 5.49
CA LEU A 134 5.47 -14.99 5.63
C LEU A 134 5.21 -14.17 4.36
N ARG A 135 5.40 -14.77 3.19
CA ARG A 135 5.09 -14.16 1.90
C ARG A 135 3.67 -13.61 1.86
N HIS A 136 2.68 -14.40 2.26
CA HIS A 136 1.28 -14.00 2.19
C HIS A 136 0.95 -12.91 3.23
N ALA A 137 1.60 -12.91 4.39
CA ALA A 137 1.44 -11.86 5.39
C ALA A 137 1.98 -10.51 4.88
N LEU A 138 3.21 -10.51 4.34
CA LEU A 138 3.80 -9.32 3.72
C LEU A 138 2.94 -8.80 2.56
N MET A 139 2.42 -9.71 1.71
CA MET A 139 1.46 -9.34 0.67
C MET A 139 0.22 -8.63 1.19
N ALA A 140 -0.40 -9.19 2.23
CA ALA A 140 -1.66 -8.67 2.75
C ALA A 140 -1.47 -7.29 3.41
N VAL A 141 -0.41 -7.14 4.21
CA VAL A 141 -0.08 -5.84 4.84
C VAL A 141 0.40 -4.83 3.80
N GLY A 142 1.18 -5.25 2.81
CA GLY A 142 1.59 -4.38 1.70
C GLY A 142 0.41 -3.90 0.85
N ALA A 143 -0.58 -4.76 0.60
CA ALA A 143 -1.82 -4.38 -0.07
C ALA A 143 -2.57 -3.30 0.74
N LEU A 144 -2.67 -3.47 2.05
CA LEU A 144 -3.29 -2.49 2.95
C LEU A 144 -2.55 -1.15 2.90
N ALA A 145 -1.22 -1.15 3.04
CA ALA A 145 -0.40 0.06 2.94
C ALA A 145 -0.58 0.77 1.59
N THR A 146 -0.67 -0.01 0.51
CA THR A 146 -0.89 0.51 -0.85
C THR A 146 -2.24 1.22 -0.95
N TRP A 147 -3.33 0.56 -0.55
CA TRP A 147 -4.67 1.16 -0.62
C TRP A 147 -4.86 2.36 0.29
N LEU A 148 -4.20 2.38 1.47
CA LEU A 148 -4.19 3.55 2.35
C LEU A 148 -3.42 4.72 1.74
N THR A 149 -2.26 4.46 1.14
CA THR A 149 -1.47 5.47 0.42
C THR A 149 -2.26 6.05 -0.76
N LEU A 150 -2.90 5.20 -1.58
CA LEU A 150 -3.77 5.64 -2.67
C LEU A 150 -5.02 6.37 -2.16
N GLY A 151 -5.57 5.96 -1.02
CA GLY A 151 -6.69 6.64 -0.37
C GLY A 151 -6.33 8.05 0.10
N SER A 152 -5.11 8.23 0.63
CA SER A 152 -4.56 9.54 1.02
C SER A 152 -4.33 10.48 -0.17
N LEU A 153 -3.97 9.95 -1.35
CA LEU A 153 -3.95 10.74 -2.60
C LEU A 153 -5.34 11.25 -3.00
N GLY A 154 -6.39 10.57 -2.57
CA GLY A 154 -7.79 10.90 -2.86
C GLY A 154 -8.34 12.09 -2.08
N LEU A 155 -7.70 12.49 -0.99
CA LEU A 155 -8.15 13.58 -0.13
C LEU A 155 -7.83 14.96 -0.75
N PRO A 156 -8.72 15.96 -0.59
CA PRO A 156 -8.49 17.31 -1.09
C PRO A 156 -7.34 18.01 -0.34
N GLU A 157 -6.51 18.76 -1.08
CA GLU A 157 -5.52 19.70 -0.53
C GLU A 157 -6.22 21.02 -0.13
N PRO A 158 -5.77 21.74 0.93
CA PRO A 158 -4.60 21.45 1.76
C PRO A 158 -4.89 20.40 2.82
N ARG A 159 -3.94 19.47 3.03
CA ARG A 159 -3.94 18.60 4.20
C ARG A 159 -3.73 19.48 5.44
N GLU A 160 -4.76 19.62 6.28
CA GLU A 160 -4.61 20.21 7.63
C GLU A 160 -3.49 19.47 8.40
N PRO A 161 -2.90 20.05 9.47
CA PRO A 161 -1.91 19.35 10.29
C PRO A 161 -2.41 17.98 10.82
N ASP A 162 -3.73 17.83 11.03
CA ASP A 162 -4.39 16.56 11.39
C ASP A 162 -4.63 15.62 10.19
N GLY A 163 -4.45 16.12 8.97
CA GLY A 163 -4.49 15.39 7.71
C GLY A 163 -3.25 14.54 7.43
N ASN A 164 -2.19 14.72 8.23
CA ASN A 164 -0.97 13.95 8.12
C ASN A 164 -1.13 12.56 8.78
N LEU A 165 -0.73 11.54 8.04
CA LEU A 165 -0.69 10.17 8.54
C LEU A 165 0.52 10.02 9.47
N HIS A 166 0.27 10.05 10.77
CA HIS A 166 1.28 9.91 11.83
C HIS A 166 0.68 9.11 13.00
N PRO A 167 1.38 8.14 13.62
CA PRO A 167 2.77 7.80 13.42
C PRO A 167 3.02 7.09 12.09
N VAL A 168 4.30 7.05 11.71
CA VAL A 168 4.75 6.32 10.52
C VAL A 168 4.95 4.84 10.85
N PRO A 169 4.70 3.92 9.91
CA PRO A 169 5.04 2.51 10.07
C PRO A 169 6.55 2.32 10.24
N GLU A 170 6.94 1.34 11.05
CA GLU A 170 8.33 0.96 11.27
C GLU A 170 8.80 -0.09 10.25
N VAL A 171 7.92 -1.02 9.87
CA VAL A 171 8.26 -2.14 8.99
C VAL A 171 7.99 -1.80 7.54
N VAL A 172 6.83 -1.28 7.18
CA VAL A 172 6.60 -0.76 5.82
C VAL A 172 7.36 0.55 5.64
N ARG A 173 8.36 0.58 4.76
CA ARG A 173 9.25 1.73 4.59
C ARG A 173 8.89 2.60 3.41
N ARG A 174 8.50 2.01 2.29
CA ARG A 174 8.14 2.74 1.07
C ARG A 174 7.07 2.01 0.28
N VAL A 175 6.20 2.78 -0.36
CA VAL A 175 5.29 2.33 -1.42
C VAL A 175 5.74 3.03 -2.69
N VAL A 176 6.16 2.26 -3.69
CA VAL A 176 6.85 2.74 -4.89
C VAL A 176 6.06 2.34 -6.12
N TYR A 177 5.89 3.24 -7.07
CA TYR A 177 5.32 2.96 -8.39
C TYR A 177 6.35 3.26 -9.47
N ARG A 178 6.84 2.21 -10.16
CA ARG A 178 7.84 2.34 -11.24
C ARG A 178 9.07 3.19 -10.86
N GLY A 179 9.57 2.99 -9.63
CA GLY A 179 10.71 3.73 -9.08
C GLY A 179 10.37 5.09 -8.46
N TYR A 180 9.13 5.56 -8.58
CA TYR A 180 8.65 6.79 -7.93
C TYR A 180 8.05 6.50 -6.54
N SER A 181 8.46 7.25 -5.52
CA SER A 181 7.95 7.07 -4.15
C SER A 181 6.53 7.65 -4.05
N LEU A 182 5.52 6.78 -3.91
CA LEU A 182 4.14 7.20 -3.66
C LEU A 182 3.88 7.50 -2.19
N GLY A 183 4.57 6.77 -1.31
CA GLY A 183 4.37 6.84 0.14
C GLY A 183 5.67 6.53 0.87
N GLU A 184 6.15 7.47 1.67
CA GLU A 184 7.33 7.27 2.50
C GLU A 184 7.32 8.15 3.75
N PRO A 185 8.05 7.77 4.82
CA PRO A 185 8.27 8.65 5.96
C PRO A 185 9.06 9.87 5.52
N ALA A 186 8.53 11.06 5.80
CA ALA A 186 9.20 12.32 5.54
C ALA A 186 9.29 13.14 6.82
N HIS A 187 10.41 13.83 6.97
CA HIS A 187 10.58 14.76 8.07
C HIS A 187 9.85 16.06 7.80
N VAL A 188 9.11 16.52 8.80
CA VAL A 188 8.40 17.81 8.78
C VAL A 188 8.93 18.72 9.86
N PHE A 189 8.76 20.02 9.64
CA PHE A 189 9.12 21.01 10.65
C PHE A 189 8.06 21.04 11.76
N GLY A 190 8.49 20.86 13.01
CA GLY A 190 7.62 20.81 14.19
C GLY A 190 6.98 19.44 14.42
N PRO A 191 6.38 19.21 15.59
CA PRO A 191 5.70 17.95 15.90
C PRO A 191 4.58 17.67 14.88
N PRO A 192 4.47 16.43 14.37
CA PRO A 192 5.11 15.22 14.88
C PRO A 192 6.52 14.86 14.33
N TYR A 193 7.23 15.79 13.69
CA TYR A 193 8.59 15.65 13.11
C TYR A 193 8.76 14.64 11.99
N GLU A 194 7.94 13.60 11.93
CA GLU A 194 7.90 12.60 10.88
C GLU A 194 6.44 12.30 10.54
N VAL A 195 6.12 12.22 9.25
CA VAL A 195 4.78 11.89 8.75
C VAL A 195 4.91 10.94 7.58
N TRP A 196 3.87 10.15 7.32
CA TRP A 196 3.79 9.37 6.10
C TRP A 196 3.37 10.31 4.98
N TYR A 197 4.36 10.74 4.22
CA TYR A 197 4.19 11.64 3.09
C TYR A 197 3.72 10.85 1.88
N VAL A 198 2.74 11.41 1.17
CA VAL A 198 2.09 10.77 0.04
C VAL A 198 2.03 11.74 -1.12
N GLU A 199 2.60 11.34 -2.26
CA GLU A 199 2.75 12.18 -3.45
C GLU A 199 2.22 11.50 -4.71
N SER A 200 1.56 12.29 -5.58
CA SER A 200 1.05 11.79 -6.85
C SER A 200 2.15 11.85 -7.91
N PRO A 201 2.35 10.82 -8.74
CA PRO A 201 3.30 10.85 -9.86
C PRO A 201 3.06 12.00 -10.84
N ASN A 202 1.81 12.49 -10.92
CA ASN A 202 1.42 13.58 -11.81
C ASN A 202 1.79 14.98 -11.27
N ALA A 203 2.33 15.10 -10.06
CA ALA A 203 2.80 16.37 -9.51
C ALA A 203 4.10 16.86 -10.19
N HIS A 204 4.88 15.95 -10.79
CA HIS A 204 6.22 16.25 -11.31
C HIS A 204 6.41 16.08 -12.83
N THR A 205 5.39 15.66 -13.58
CA THR A 205 5.46 15.58 -15.06
C THR A 205 5.49 16.94 -15.77
N LEU A 206 5.59 18.06 -15.04
CA LEU A 206 5.83 19.40 -15.58
C LEU A 206 7.21 19.99 -15.28
N SER A 207 8.11 19.30 -14.57
CA SER A 207 9.38 19.93 -14.19
C SER A 207 10.52 18.95 -13.92
N ARG A 208 10.82 18.06 -14.86
CA ARG A 208 12.17 17.49 -14.96
C ARG A 208 12.58 17.45 -16.43
N PRO A 209 13.58 18.24 -16.86
CA PRO A 209 14.21 17.99 -18.14
C PRO A 209 14.96 16.65 -18.04
N ASP A 210 14.82 15.83 -19.08
CA ASP A 210 15.54 14.56 -19.21
C ASP A 210 17.04 14.76 -18.93
N PRO A 211 17.66 13.95 -18.05
CA PRO A 211 19.10 13.87 -17.95
C PRO A 211 19.61 13.04 -19.13
N GLY A 212 19.52 13.61 -20.34
CA GLY A 212 19.81 12.91 -21.59
C GLY A 212 20.10 13.79 -22.80
N GLN A 213 20.03 15.12 -22.68
CA GLN A 213 20.55 16.03 -23.71
C GLN A 213 21.77 16.78 -23.19
N SER A 214 22.87 16.05 -22.97
CA SER A 214 24.20 16.63 -22.99
C SER A 214 24.89 16.21 -24.29
N GLY A 215 25.16 17.17 -25.17
CA GLY A 215 26.20 17.05 -26.19
C GLY A 215 25.76 17.34 -27.62
N ALA A 216 25.80 18.61 -28.00
CA ALA A 216 26.23 19.04 -29.34
C ALA A 216 26.58 20.52 -29.28
N GLY A 217 27.80 20.84 -28.82
CA GLY A 217 28.39 22.15 -29.08
C GLY A 217 28.68 22.27 -30.57
N PRO A 218 28.39 23.40 -31.22
CA PRO A 218 28.77 23.58 -32.62
C PRO A 218 30.28 23.74 -32.68
N GLY A 219 30.94 22.66 -33.11
CA GLY A 219 32.34 22.64 -33.52
C GLY A 219 32.52 23.43 -34.81
N ALA A 220 33.65 24.11 -34.87
CA ALA A 220 34.04 25.07 -35.88
C ALA A 220 34.34 24.45 -37.27
N THR A 221 34.34 25.36 -38.25
CA THR A 221 35.17 25.42 -39.48
C THR A 221 34.83 24.53 -40.69
N PRO A 222 35.23 24.92 -41.92
CA PRO A 222 36.15 26.01 -42.32
C PRO A 222 35.53 27.22 -43.01
#